data_AF-U9U715-F1
#
_entry.id   AF-U9U715-F1
#
_cell.length_a   1.000
_cell.length_b   1.000
_cell.length_c   1.000
_cell.angle_alpha   90.00
_cell.angle_beta   90.00
_cell.angle_gamma   90.00
#
_symmetry.space_group_name_H-M   'P 1'
#
loop_
_entity.id
_entity.type
_entity.pdbx_description
1 polymer ?
#
loop_
_entity_poly.entity_id
_entity_poly.type
_entity_poly.pdbx_seq_one_letter_code
_entity_poly.pdbx_strand_id
1 'polypeptide(L)'
;GSRDGFTPKKFHELCDDKLCTVTFIKIKETEEIIGGYNPLKWKTSHDDYGEWGETKDSFIFSFKNKDNFKESILSRVNDASYALFYHNRFGPTFGESDIDIRVLPENNSKEYDYCLCQQESYEKEIIDTEGVFSIEDYEYALAKATCIVPITRPKLLYWYGDVIGGLLGWCPTNDLLFLDQIT
;
A
#
# COMPACT_ATOMS: atom_id res chain seq x y z
N GLY A 1 -3.16 -3.17 -11.89
CA GLY A 1 -2.76 -2.12 -12.83
C GLY A 1 -2.87 -2.64 -14.24
N SER A 2 -2.22 -3.77 -14.54
CA SER A 2 -2.23 -4.44 -15.85
C SER A 2 -3.62 -4.62 -16.48
N ARG A 3 -4.64 -4.95 -15.67
CA ARG A 3 -6.04 -5.12 -16.14
C ARG A 3 -6.79 -3.81 -16.32
N ASP A 4 -6.65 -2.90 -15.36
CA ASP A 4 -7.55 -1.76 -15.19
C ASP A 4 -6.95 -0.43 -15.68
N GLY A 5 -5.62 -0.33 -15.73
CA GLY A 5 -4.84 0.87 -16.04
C GLY A 5 -4.07 1.42 -14.83
N PHE A 6 -3.07 2.28 -15.12
CA PHE A 6 -2.19 2.91 -14.14
C PHE A 6 -2.44 4.42 -13.99
N THR A 7 -3.69 4.85 -14.06
CA THR A 7 -4.05 6.28 -13.99
C THR A 7 -4.68 6.62 -12.63
N PRO A 8 -4.43 7.83 -12.08
CA PRO A 8 -5.11 8.30 -10.87
C PRO A 8 -6.63 8.23 -10.99
N LYS A 9 -7.17 8.62 -12.15
CA LYS A 9 -8.61 8.53 -12.44
C LYS A 9 -9.13 7.11 -12.23
N LYS A 10 -8.43 6.10 -12.75
CA LYS A 10 -8.87 4.71 -12.62
C LYS A 10 -8.79 4.22 -11.19
N PHE A 11 -7.72 4.59 -10.47
CA PHE A 11 -7.58 4.28 -9.05
C PHE A 11 -8.79 4.80 -8.26
N HIS A 12 -9.14 6.08 -8.41
CA HIS A 12 -10.26 6.67 -7.69
C HIS A 12 -11.62 6.09 -8.10
N GLU A 13 -11.85 5.81 -9.39
CA GLU A 13 -13.07 5.11 -9.85
C GLU A 13 -13.30 3.76 -9.15
N LEU A 14 -12.21 3.09 -8.80
CA LEU A 14 -12.22 1.74 -8.24
C LEU A 14 -12.14 1.70 -6.71
N CYS A 15 -11.38 2.62 -6.12
CA CYS A 15 -10.94 2.55 -4.73
C CYS A 15 -11.63 3.56 -3.81
N ASP A 16 -12.18 4.66 -4.34
CA ASP A 16 -12.87 5.63 -3.49
C ASP A 16 -14.05 4.97 -2.76
N ASP A 17 -14.33 5.47 -1.55
CA ASP A 17 -15.29 4.94 -0.58
C ASP A 17 -15.00 3.54 -0.04
N LYS A 18 -13.92 2.86 -0.48
CA LYS A 18 -13.50 1.57 0.07
C LYS A 18 -12.72 1.77 1.37
N LEU A 19 -13.17 1.08 2.42
CA LEU A 19 -12.52 0.99 3.73
C LEU A 19 -11.60 -0.22 3.79
N CYS A 20 -10.61 -0.17 4.69
CA CYS A 20 -9.76 -1.31 5.02
C CYS A 20 -9.15 -1.95 3.77
N THR A 21 -8.42 -1.19 2.97
CA THR A 21 -7.79 -1.70 1.75
C THR A 21 -6.32 -2.02 1.99
N VAL A 22 -5.80 -3.04 1.30
CA VAL A 22 -4.36 -3.26 1.17
C VAL A 22 -3.98 -3.04 -0.29
N THR A 23 -2.88 -2.32 -0.50
CA THR A 23 -2.28 -2.09 -1.81
C THR A 23 -1.00 -2.90 -1.94
N PHE A 24 -0.79 -3.52 -3.11
CA PHE A 24 0.44 -4.19 -3.54
C PHE A 24 0.97 -3.47 -4.77
N ILE A 25 2.25 -3.17 -4.82
CA ILE A 25 2.93 -2.53 -5.95
C ILE A 25 4.17 -3.36 -6.26
N LYS A 26 4.24 -3.95 -7.44
CA LYS A 26 5.44 -4.61 -7.95
C LYS A 26 6.32 -3.58 -8.64
N ILE A 27 7.56 -3.44 -8.18
CA ILE A 27 8.53 -2.51 -8.77
C ILE A 27 9.09 -3.13 -10.05
N LYS A 28 9.07 -2.36 -11.14
CA LYS A 28 9.55 -2.77 -12.46
C LYS A 28 11.03 -3.11 -12.44
N GLU A 29 11.39 -4.15 -13.20
CA GLU A 29 12.76 -4.68 -13.29
C GLU A 29 13.30 -5.29 -11.99
N THR A 30 12.42 -5.51 -11.00
CA THR A 30 12.75 -6.16 -9.74
C THR A 30 11.69 -7.21 -9.37
N GLU A 31 12.01 -8.08 -8.42
CA GLU A 31 11.03 -8.93 -7.76
C GLU A 31 10.45 -8.27 -6.49
N GLU A 32 10.84 -7.02 -6.21
CA GLU A 32 10.46 -6.30 -4.99
C GLU A 32 9.00 -5.86 -5.07
N ILE A 33 8.27 -6.14 -3.99
CA ILE A 33 6.87 -5.76 -3.82
C ILE A 33 6.79 -4.86 -2.61
N ILE A 34 6.22 -3.68 -2.78
CA ILE A 34 5.90 -2.75 -1.70
C ILE A 34 4.39 -2.60 -1.56
N GLY A 35 3.95 -2.01 -0.46
CA GLY A 35 2.53 -1.80 -0.26
C GLY A 35 2.20 -1.17 1.08
N GLY A 36 0.90 -1.02 1.29
CA GLY A 36 0.39 -0.45 2.53
C GLY A 36 -1.05 -0.81 2.81
N TYR A 37 -1.42 -0.79 4.08
CA TYR A 37 -2.78 -0.98 4.56
C TYR A 37 -3.39 0.38 4.94
N ASN A 38 -4.48 0.74 4.29
CA ASN A 38 -5.28 1.92 4.63
C ASN A 38 -6.54 1.49 5.41
N PRO A 39 -6.67 1.84 6.71
CA PRO A 39 -7.86 1.56 7.50
C PRO A 39 -9.03 2.51 7.21
N LEU A 40 -8.77 3.67 6.61
CA LEU A 40 -9.75 4.70 6.27
C LEU A 40 -10.34 4.49 4.88
N LYS A 41 -11.33 5.33 4.53
CA LYS A 41 -11.86 5.40 3.17
C LYS A 41 -10.85 6.10 2.28
N TRP A 42 -10.57 5.56 1.10
CA TRP A 42 -10.05 6.40 0.03
C TRP A 42 -11.09 7.43 -0.38
N LYS A 43 -10.59 8.60 -0.76
CA LYS A 43 -11.38 9.71 -1.27
C LYS A 43 -10.53 10.52 -2.22
N THR A 44 -11.19 11.27 -3.08
CA THR A 44 -10.56 12.24 -3.96
C THR A 44 -10.64 13.64 -3.35
N SER A 45 -9.50 14.30 -3.15
CA SER A 45 -9.45 15.75 -2.99
C SER A 45 -9.21 16.42 -4.34
N HIS A 46 -9.91 17.53 -4.58
CA HIS A 46 -9.70 18.41 -5.73
C HIS A 46 -8.99 19.72 -5.34
N ASP A 47 -8.59 19.85 -4.09
CA ASP A 47 -7.78 20.97 -3.61
C ASP A 47 -6.34 20.85 -4.12
N ASP A 48 -5.72 21.97 -4.49
CA ASP A 48 -4.35 22.01 -5.03
C ASP A 48 -3.31 21.47 -4.04
N TYR A 49 -3.59 21.54 -2.74
CA TYR A 49 -2.74 21.03 -1.66
C TYR A 49 -3.10 19.59 -1.24
N GLY A 50 -4.19 19.02 -1.76
CA GLY A 50 -4.70 17.72 -1.37
C GLY A 50 -5.30 17.70 0.05
N GLU A 51 -5.49 16.50 0.60
CA GLU A 51 -6.00 16.30 1.96
C GLU A 51 -5.27 15.16 2.65
N TRP A 52 -4.99 15.31 3.95
CA TRP A 52 -4.36 14.27 4.77
C TRP A 52 -5.38 13.40 5.48
N GLY A 53 -5.12 12.09 5.51
CA GLY A 53 -5.86 11.11 6.28
C GLY A 53 -5.15 10.79 7.59
N GLU A 54 -5.71 11.23 8.71
CA GLU A 54 -5.14 10.98 10.03
C GLU A 54 -5.47 9.57 10.54
N THR A 55 -4.44 8.74 10.78
CA THR A 55 -4.61 7.43 11.43
C THR A 55 -3.31 6.88 12.01
N LYS A 56 -3.41 6.08 13.08
CA LYS A 56 -2.29 5.30 13.64
C LYS A 56 -2.30 3.83 13.22
N ASP A 57 -3.40 3.40 12.60
CA ASP A 57 -3.65 2.00 12.27
C ASP A 57 -3.19 1.62 10.86
N SER A 58 -2.64 2.59 10.10
CA SER A 58 -1.99 2.34 8.82
C SER A 58 -0.60 1.72 9.04
N PHE A 59 -0.13 0.97 8.04
CA PHE A 59 1.24 0.47 7.98
C PHE A 59 1.64 0.27 6.52
N ILE A 60 2.93 0.40 6.23
CA ILE A 60 3.53 0.07 4.94
C ILE A 60 4.48 -1.13 5.11
N PHE A 61 4.73 -1.82 4.01
CA PHE A 61 5.56 -3.02 4.00
C PHE A 61 6.33 -3.17 2.69
N SER A 62 7.37 -4.00 2.72
CA SER A 62 8.07 -4.48 1.53
C SER A 62 8.49 -5.95 1.63
N PHE A 63 8.65 -6.57 0.46
CA PHE A 63 9.17 -7.92 0.25
C PHE A 63 10.23 -7.86 -0.85
N LYS A 64 11.45 -8.37 -0.60
CA LYS A 64 12.50 -8.42 -1.63
C LYS A 64 12.17 -9.34 -2.79
N ASN A 65 11.43 -10.40 -2.53
CA ASN A 65 10.77 -11.22 -3.54
C ASN A 65 9.59 -11.97 -2.91
N LYS A 66 8.70 -12.49 -3.76
CA LYS A 66 7.51 -13.25 -3.35
C LYS A 66 7.80 -14.56 -2.63
N ASP A 67 9.03 -15.08 -2.68
CA ASP A 67 9.40 -16.39 -2.13
C ASP A 67 10.14 -16.30 -0.78
N ASN A 68 10.59 -15.10 -0.38
CA ASN A 68 11.39 -14.87 0.83
C ASN A 68 10.82 -13.75 1.71
N PHE A 69 9.81 -14.10 2.51
CA PHE A 69 9.18 -13.19 3.47
C PHE A 69 10.02 -12.90 4.73
N LYS A 70 11.16 -13.59 4.93
CA LYS A 70 12.03 -13.38 6.11
C LYS A 70 12.73 -12.03 6.08
N GLU A 71 12.93 -11.48 4.88
CA GLU A 71 13.50 -10.16 4.65
C GLU A 71 12.40 -9.10 4.45
N SER A 72 11.20 -9.36 4.98
CA SER A 72 10.12 -8.38 4.92
C SER A 72 10.36 -7.24 5.90
N ILE A 73 10.00 -6.03 5.45
CA ILE A 73 9.98 -4.85 6.31
C ILE A 73 8.52 -4.51 6.59
N LEU A 74 8.23 -4.26 7.86
CA LEU A 74 6.97 -3.69 8.31
C LEU A 74 7.29 -2.36 9.02
N SER A 75 6.67 -1.30 8.53
CA SER A 75 6.86 0.07 8.99
C SER A 75 5.51 0.65 9.38
N ARG A 76 5.38 1.09 10.63
CA ARG A 76 4.13 1.64 11.17
C ARG A 76 4.16 3.15 11.08
N VAL A 77 2.99 3.77 11.21
CA VAL A 77 2.89 5.24 11.22
C VAL A 77 3.66 5.80 12.42
N ASN A 78 4.56 6.74 12.14
CA ASN A 78 5.26 7.54 13.13
C ASN A 78 4.52 8.87 13.37
N ASP A 79 4.08 9.56 12.30
CA ASP A 79 3.21 10.74 12.37
C ASP A 79 1.81 10.43 11.83
N ALA A 80 0.85 10.35 12.75
CA ALA A 80 -0.54 10.05 12.43
C ALA A 80 -1.18 11.06 11.49
N SER A 81 -0.77 12.33 11.57
CA SER A 81 -1.36 13.45 10.83
C SER A 81 -1.12 13.33 9.32
N TYR A 82 -0.07 12.60 8.93
CA TYR A 82 0.37 12.45 7.55
C TYR A 82 0.32 11.00 7.07
N ALA A 83 -0.47 10.13 7.70
CA ALA A 83 -0.45 8.70 7.40
C ALA A 83 -0.87 8.37 5.95
N LEU A 84 -1.79 9.15 5.38
CA LEU A 84 -2.35 8.94 4.04
C LEU A 84 -2.52 10.28 3.33
N PHE A 85 -2.37 10.29 2.02
CA PHE A 85 -2.59 11.49 1.20
C PHE A 85 -3.65 11.26 0.14
N TYR A 86 -4.56 12.22 -0.01
CA TYR A 86 -5.66 12.18 -0.96
C TYR A 86 -5.59 13.36 -1.92
N HIS A 87 -5.52 13.09 -3.21
CA HIS A 87 -5.57 14.11 -4.26
C HIS A 87 -5.88 13.44 -5.60
N ASN A 88 -6.69 14.06 -6.45
CA ASN A 88 -7.10 13.52 -7.76
C ASN A 88 -5.97 13.18 -8.76
N ARG A 89 -4.71 13.53 -8.47
CA ARG A 89 -3.51 13.23 -9.27
C ARG A 89 -2.69 12.07 -8.70
N PHE A 90 -3.07 11.58 -7.54
CA PHE A 90 -2.33 10.59 -6.79
C PHE A 90 -3.07 9.25 -6.87
N GLY A 91 -2.31 8.18 -6.75
CA GLY A 91 -2.82 6.84 -6.59
C GLY A 91 -2.88 6.46 -5.11
N PRO A 92 -2.51 5.21 -4.77
CA PRO A 92 -2.39 4.80 -3.38
C PRO A 92 -1.13 5.41 -2.75
N THR A 93 -1.28 6.56 -2.09
CA THR A 93 -0.18 7.26 -1.41
C THR A 93 -0.26 7.10 0.11
N PHE A 94 0.86 6.72 0.71
CA PHE A 94 1.02 6.53 2.15
C PHE A 94 2.16 7.42 2.63
N GLY A 95 1.91 8.20 3.69
CA GLY A 95 2.93 9.12 4.21
C GLY A 95 3.08 10.36 3.35
N GLU A 96 3.99 11.25 3.75
CA GLU A 96 4.37 12.40 2.93
C GLU A 96 5.12 11.99 1.66
N SER A 97 6.04 11.04 1.78
CA SER A 97 6.81 10.49 0.66
C SER A 97 7.11 9.00 0.83
N ASP A 98 6.59 8.35 1.88
CA ASP A 98 6.92 6.96 2.20
C ASP A 98 6.47 6.00 1.09
N ILE A 99 5.32 6.26 0.47
CA ILE A 99 4.95 5.73 -0.86
C ILE A 99 4.19 6.84 -1.59
N ASP A 100 4.82 7.52 -2.53
CA ASP A 100 4.19 8.52 -3.40
C ASP A 100 4.04 7.97 -4.81
N ILE A 101 2.81 7.88 -5.32
CA ILE A 101 2.50 7.44 -6.68
C ILE A 101 1.57 8.48 -7.32
N ARG A 102 2.06 9.21 -8.31
CA ARG A 102 1.30 10.32 -8.90
C ARG A 102 1.66 10.63 -10.36
N VAL A 103 0.91 11.58 -10.90
CA VAL A 103 1.23 12.27 -12.14
C VAL A 103 1.75 13.68 -11.83
N LEU A 104 2.85 14.09 -12.46
CA LEU A 104 3.40 15.45 -12.34
C LEU A 104 2.55 16.52 -13.06
N PRO A 105 2.19 16.37 -14.34
CA PRO A 105 1.30 17.33 -15.00
C PRO A 105 -0.14 17.19 -14.47
N GLU A 106 -0.94 18.25 -14.59
CA GLU A 106 -2.38 18.27 -14.21
C GLU A 106 -3.26 17.48 -15.20
N ASN A 107 -2.92 16.20 -15.42
CA ASN A 107 -3.73 15.29 -16.22
C ASN A 107 -3.85 13.94 -15.50
N ASN A 108 -4.89 13.80 -14.69
CA ASN A 108 -5.20 12.56 -13.95
C ASN A 108 -5.62 11.37 -14.84
N SER A 109 -5.72 11.56 -16.15
CA SER A 109 -5.95 10.50 -17.13
C SER A 109 -4.65 9.95 -17.72
N LYS A 110 -3.49 10.52 -17.37
CA LYS A 110 -2.17 9.99 -17.72
C LYS A 110 -1.81 8.85 -16.76
N GLU A 111 -1.01 7.90 -17.25
CA GLU A 111 -0.36 6.91 -16.40
C GLU A 111 0.62 7.58 -15.43
N TYR A 112 0.78 6.98 -14.23
CA TYR A 112 1.74 7.44 -13.24
C TYR A 112 3.13 7.58 -13.85
N ASP A 113 3.73 8.76 -13.67
CA ASP A 113 5.06 9.11 -14.19
C ASP A 113 6.03 9.55 -13.09
N TYR A 114 5.58 9.46 -11.83
CA TYR A 114 6.37 9.75 -10.66
C TYR A 114 5.99 8.79 -9.53
N CYS A 115 6.94 7.92 -9.18
CA CYS A 115 6.81 7.03 -8.02
C CYS A 115 8.05 7.21 -7.15
N LEU A 116 7.86 7.52 -5.86
CA LEU A 116 8.93 7.75 -4.88
C LEU A 116 8.63 6.98 -3.60
N CYS A 117 9.68 6.55 -2.91
CA CYS A 117 9.59 5.95 -1.59
C CYS A 117 10.75 6.53 -0.76
N GLN A 118 10.41 7.36 0.21
CA GLN A 118 11.34 8.04 1.11
C GLN A 118 10.71 8.11 2.50
N GLN A 119 11.43 7.59 3.50
CA GLN A 119 10.93 7.52 4.87
C GLN A 119 10.73 8.93 5.44
N GLU A 120 9.50 9.27 5.80
CA GLU A 120 9.13 10.57 6.39
C GLU A 120 8.13 10.35 7.54
N SER A 121 6.94 9.84 7.22
CA SER A 121 5.81 9.71 8.16
C SER A 121 5.69 8.34 8.80
N TYR A 122 6.42 7.33 8.30
CA TYR A 122 6.46 5.97 8.86
C TYR A 122 7.80 5.67 9.53
N GLU A 123 7.84 4.70 10.44
CA GLU A 123 8.98 4.41 11.33
C GLU A 123 10.26 3.93 10.63
N LYS A 124 10.12 3.31 9.46
CA LYS A 124 11.20 2.64 8.73
C LYS A 124 11.09 2.87 7.23
N GLU A 125 12.25 3.01 6.61
CA GLU A 125 12.44 2.89 5.18
C GLU A 125 12.12 1.44 4.73
N ILE A 126 11.41 1.31 3.60
CA ILE A 126 10.95 0.00 3.10
C ILE A 126 11.66 -0.44 1.82
N ILE A 127 12.32 0.46 1.08
CA ILE A 127 13.19 0.11 -0.05
C ILE A 127 14.53 0.81 0.09
N ASP A 128 15.60 0.21 -0.45
CA ASP A 128 16.97 0.76 -0.43
C ASP A 128 17.32 1.45 -1.77
N THR A 129 16.29 1.81 -2.55
CA THR A 129 16.45 2.39 -3.89
C THR A 129 16.48 3.90 -3.78
N GLU A 130 17.60 4.51 -4.15
CA GLU A 130 17.68 5.96 -4.27
C GLU A 130 16.86 6.47 -5.46
N GLY A 131 15.88 7.33 -5.19
CA GLY A 131 15.17 8.11 -6.21
C GLY A 131 13.85 7.50 -6.70
N VAL A 132 13.48 7.86 -7.94
CA VAL A 132 12.18 7.48 -8.51
C VAL A 132 12.21 6.08 -9.13
N PHE A 133 11.13 5.32 -8.96
CA PHE A 133 10.97 3.99 -9.54
C PHE A 133 9.81 3.92 -10.54
N SER A 134 9.72 2.81 -11.27
CA SER A 134 8.59 2.52 -12.17
C SER A 134 7.79 1.33 -11.65
N ILE A 135 6.48 1.34 -11.90
CA ILE A 135 5.57 0.27 -11.48
C ILE A 135 5.46 -0.75 -12.62
N GLU A 136 5.60 -2.04 -12.30
CA GLU A 136 5.29 -3.15 -13.21
C GLU A 136 3.80 -3.50 -13.15
N ASP A 137 3.30 -3.66 -11.92
CA ASP A 137 1.88 -3.86 -11.65
C ASP A 137 1.52 -3.35 -10.24
N TYR A 138 0.24 -3.11 -10.00
CA TYR A 138 -0.26 -2.87 -8.64
C TYR A 138 -1.68 -3.43 -8.47
N GLU A 139 -2.01 -3.85 -7.27
CA GLU A 139 -3.34 -4.37 -6.92
C GLU A 139 -3.83 -3.73 -5.64
N TYR A 140 -5.16 -3.60 -5.53
CA TYR A 140 -5.81 -3.26 -4.27
C TYR A 140 -6.78 -4.38 -3.91
N ALA A 141 -6.84 -4.72 -2.63
CA ALA A 141 -7.75 -5.72 -2.11
C ALA A 141 -8.43 -5.21 -0.84
N LEU A 142 -9.69 -5.62 -0.63
CA LEU A 142 -10.36 -5.40 0.65
C LEU A 142 -9.74 -6.35 1.68
N ALA A 143 -9.25 -5.77 2.77
CA ALA A 143 -8.73 -6.51 3.90
C ALA A 143 -9.89 -7.14 4.68
N LYS A 144 -9.86 -8.46 4.84
CA LYS A 144 -10.84 -9.18 5.63
C LYS A 144 -10.27 -9.47 7.01
N ALA A 145 -10.86 -8.90 8.05
CA ALA A 145 -10.51 -9.23 9.43
C ALA A 145 -11.27 -10.50 9.85
N THR A 146 -10.55 -11.55 10.21
CA THR A 146 -11.15 -12.78 10.75
C THR A 146 -10.64 -13.00 12.18
N CYS A 147 -11.55 -13.04 13.15
CA CYS A 147 -11.21 -13.42 14.53
C CYS A 147 -11.19 -14.94 14.64
N ILE A 148 -10.00 -15.54 14.74
CA ILE A 148 -9.85 -16.96 15.07
C ILE A 148 -9.68 -17.04 16.60
N VAL A 149 -10.73 -17.41 17.34
CA VAL A 149 -10.75 -17.40 18.83
C VAL A 149 -10.72 -18.84 19.40
N PRO A 150 -10.20 -19.08 20.64
CA PRO A 150 -10.39 -18.25 21.84
C PRO A 150 -9.14 -17.54 22.42
N ILE A 151 -9.28 -16.22 22.58
CA ILE A 151 -8.80 -15.32 23.65
C ILE A 151 -7.29 -15.07 23.84
N THR A 152 -6.35 -15.73 23.16
CA THR A 152 -4.90 -15.44 23.37
C THR A 152 -4.08 -15.04 22.15
N ARG A 153 -4.68 -14.94 20.95
CA ARG A 153 -3.96 -14.53 19.73
C ARG A 153 -4.58 -13.31 19.05
N PRO A 154 -3.78 -12.47 18.37
CA PRO A 154 -4.27 -11.21 17.79
C PRO A 154 -5.21 -11.45 16.59
N LYS A 155 -6.00 -10.42 16.26
CA LYS A 155 -6.83 -10.39 15.04
C LYS A 155 -5.95 -10.57 13.81
N LEU A 156 -6.21 -11.56 12.97
CA LEU A 156 -5.48 -11.73 11.72
C LEU A 156 -6.24 -11.03 10.59
N LEU A 157 -5.52 -10.23 9.81
CA LEU A 157 -6.02 -9.59 8.60
C LEU A 157 -5.60 -10.44 7.39
N TYR A 158 -6.54 -10.82 6.54
CA TYR A 158 -6.27 -11.68 5.38
C TYR A 158 -6.69 -11.02 4.08
N TRP A 159 -5.92 -11.28 3.03
CA TRP A 159 -6.23 -10.87 1.67
C TRP A 159 -5.55 -11.78 0.65
N TYR A 160 -6.18 -11.92 -0.50
CA TYR A 160 -5.66 -12.65 -1.64
C TYR A 160 -5.31 -11.64 -2.73
N GLY A 161 -4.10 -11.72 -3.28
CA GLY A 161 -3.65 -10.85 -4.36
C GLY A 161 -2.97 -11.67 -5.45
N ASP A 162 -3.21 -11.33 -6.71
CA ASP A 162 -2.57 -12.00 -7.85
C ASP A 162 -1.10 -11.52 -7.99
N VAL A 163 -0.77 -10.28 -7.58
CA VAL A 163 0.62 -9.73 -7.55
C VAL A 163 1.54 -10.57 -6.66
N ILE A 164 1.03 -11.02 -5.51
CA ILE A 164 1.75 -11.86 -4.54
C ILE A 164 1.60 -13.36 -4.87
N GLY A 165 0.70 -13.73 -5.78
CA GLY A 165 0.44 -15.10 -6.21
C GLY A 165 -0.20 -16.00 -5.14
N GLY A 166 -0.94 -15.45 -4.17
CA GLY A 166 -1.49 -16.26 -3.07
C GLY A 166 -2.21 -15.51 -1.94
N LEU A 167 -2.51 -16.22 -0.85
CA LEU A 167 -3.16 -15.69 0.36
C LEU A 167 -2.12 -15.19 1.38
N LEU A 168 -2.19 -13.90 1.70
CA LEU A 168 -1.40 -13.25 2.74
C LEU A 168 -2.24 -13.01 3.99
N GLY A 169 -1.63 -13.21 5.15
CA GLY A 169 -2.16 -12.94 6.47
C GLY A 169 -1.23 -12.02 7.26
N TRP A 170 -1.80 -11.13 8.07
CA TRP A 170 -1.04 -10.22 8.93
C TRP A 170 -1.49 -10.31 10.38
N CYS A 171 -0.54 -10.52 11.27
CA CYS A 171 -0.73 -10.55 12.70
C CYS A 171 -0.23 -9.24 13.34
N PRO A 172 -1.07 -8.50 14.08
CA PRO A 172 -0.71 -7.29 14.81
C PRO A 172 0.52 -7.40 15.71
N THR A 173 0.92 -8.62 16.14
CA THR A 173 2.10 -8.88 16.97
C THR A 173 3.41 -9.06 16.19
N ASN A 174 3.49 -8.52 14.96
CA ASN A 174 4.70 -8.36 14.14
C ASN A 174 5.05 -9.47 13.15
N ASP A 175 4.15 -10.42 12.87
CA ASP A 175 4.42 -11.46 11.88
C ASP A 175 3.50 -11.31 10.67
N LEU A 176 4.12 -11.08 9.52
CA LEU A 176 3.51 -11.20 8.21
C LEU A 176 3.60 -12.68 7.82
N LEU A 177 2.46 -13.31 7.58
CA LEU A 177 2.33 -14.74 7.34
C LEU A 177 1.82 -14.96 5.91
N PHE A 178 2.63 -15.53 5.03
CA PHE A 178 2.10 -16.10 3.79
C PHE A 178 1.41 -17.42 4.13
N LEU A 179 0.09 -17.48 3.98
CA LEU A 179 -0.69 -18.63 4.44
C LEU A 179 -0.51 -19.86 3.52
N ASP A 180 -0.16 -19.66 2.25
CA ASP A 180 0.04 -20.79 1.32
C ASP A 180 1.34 -21.57 1.59
N GLN A 181 2.19 -21.14 2.54
CA GLN A 181 3.34 -21.91 3.04
C GLN A 181 3.04 -22.64 4.38
N ILE A 182 1.82 -22.57 4.90
CA ILE A 182 1.42 -23.18 6.20
C ILE A 182 0.62 -24.48 6.03
N THR A 183 0.42 -24.96 4.80
CA THR A 183 -0.18 -26.29 4.52
C THR A 183 0.86 -27.38 4.33
#